data_AF-A0A8T4TKN9-F1
#
_entry.id   AF-A0A8T4TKN9-F1
#
_cell.length_a   1.000
_cell.length_b   1.000
_cell.length_c   1.000
_cell.angle_alpha   90.00
_cell.angle_beta   90.00
_cell.angle_gamma   90.00
#
_symmetry.space_group_name_H-M   'P 1'
#
loop_
_entity.id
_entity.type
_entity.pdbx_description
1 polymer ?
#
loop_
_entity_poly.entity_id
_entity_poly.type
_entity_poly.pdbx_seq_one_letter_code
_entity_poly.pdbx_strand_id
1 'polypeptide(L)'
;MQLEDLLLRKEELPISLSSDTNRNTGFRVPIFRVPIYPRLISSEVSLDPKLADGVFEEAARQWYEDLKLYLDSQDSKPERDWTNETFYKKGLKIEKRGEVISINNMWENMTTNFGNGFVDTLSINRNVGGTLFIIIEKIRPQYIGKPEVLFSKEKFRLYKGKDIDWDFDDSTAGYSYDRHNIDNYPGALFLRNWAILYLNEAIKNIKPA
;
A
#
# COMPACT_ATOMS: atom_id res chain seq x y z
N MET A 1 17.54 18.37 -1.96
CA MET A 1 16.43 17.52 -1.50
C MET A 1 17.04 16.27 -0.91
N GLN A 2 16.72 15.92 0.33
CA GLN A 2 17.24 14.69 0.93
C GLN A 2 16.36 13.52 0.52
N LEU A 3 16.95 12.34 0.36
CA LEU A 3 16.23 11.13 -0.06
C LEU A 3 15.11 10.79 0.94
N GLU A 4 15.38 11.05 2.21
CA GLU A 4 14.53 10.86 3.37
C GLU A 4 13.22 11.65 3.27
N ASP A 5 13.24 12.82 2.63
CA ASP A 5 12.05 13.66 2.43
C ASP A 5 11.02 12.98 1.50
N LEU A 6 11.49 12.07 0.63
CA LEU A 6 10.67 11.33 -0.32
C LEU A 6 10.12 10.02 0.26
N LEU A 7 10.75 9.44 1.28
CA LEU A 7 10.37 8.11 1.75
C LEU A 7 9.05 8.15 2.55
N LEU A 8 8.13 7.26 2.22
CA LEU A 8 6.85 7.10 2.90
C LEU A 8 7.03 6.48 4.30
N ARG A 9 6.26 6.96 5.27
CA ARG A 9 6.17 6.41 6.62
C ARG A 9 4.77 5.90 6.93
N LYS A 10 4.64 4.88 7.77
CA LYS A 10 3.34 4.26 8.10
C LYS A 10 2.39 5.25 8.77
N GLU A 11 2.93 6.13 9.59
CA GLU A 11 2.22 7.15 10.36
C GLU A 11 1.64 8.25 9.45
N GLU A 12 2.18 8.39 8.24
CA GLU A 12 1.69 9.35 7.25
C GLU A 12 0.49 8.82 6.46
N LEU A 13 0.27 7.50 6.47
CA LEU A 13 -0.73 6.81 5.66
C LEU A 13 -1.66 5.99 6.57
N PRO A 14 -2.52 6.67 7.35
CA PRO A 14 -3.44 5.99 8.25
C PRO A 14 -4.46 5.14 7.48
N ILE A 15 -4.92 4.05 8.10
CA ILE A 15 -6.04 3.26 7.61
C ILE A 15 -7.26 3.65 8.44
N SER A 16 -8.17 4.40 7.82
CA SER A 16 -9.46 4.73 8.41
C SER A 16 -10.45 3.60 8.17
N LEU A 17 -11.51 3.51 8.99
CA LEU A 17 -12.59 2.56 8.78
C LEU A 17 -13.85 3.34 8.39
N SER A 18 -14.49 2.95 7.29
CA SER A 18 -15.77 3.50 6.86
C SER A 18 -16.84 3.29 7.92
N SER A 19 -17.85 4.16 7.95
CA SER A 19 -19.11 3.90 8.65
C SER A 19 -19.88 2.73 8.02
N ASP A 20 -19.63 2.46 6.73
CA ASP A 20 -20.26 1.38 6.01
C ASP A 20 -19.59 0.04 6.31
N THR A 21 -20.42 -1.00 6.44
CA THR A 21 -19.97 -2.38 6.54
C THR A 21 -20.06 -3.06 5.17
N ASN A 22 -19.06 -3.90 4.88
CA ASN A 22 -19.12 -4.81 3.77
C ASN A 22 -20.27 -5.81 4.02
N ARG A 23 -21.20 -5.92 3.07
CA ARG A 23 -22.40 -6.77 3.22
C ARG A 23 -22.10 -8.26 3.30
N ASN A 24 -20.96 -8.69 2.75
CA ASN A 24 -20.55 -10.10 2.72
C ASN A 24 -19.83 -10.51 4.02
N THR A 25 -19.04 -9.61 4.61
CA THR A 25 -18.22 -9.92 5.80
C THR A 25 -18.77 -9.33 7.10
N GLY A 26 -19.62 -8.30 7.02
CA GLY A 26 -20.08 -7.51 8.16
C GLY A 26 -19.02 -6.56 8.74
N PHE A 27 -17.80 -6.53 8.18
CA PHE A 27 -16.71 -5.69 8.67
C PHE A 27 -16.76 -4.28 8.07
N ARG A 28 -16.25 -3.29 8.81
CA ARG A 28 -16.11 -1.94 8.28
C ARG A 28 -15.09 -1.94 7.14
N VAL A 29 -15.42 -1.22 6.07
CA VAL A 29 -14.54 -1.15 4.90
C VAL A 29 -13.33 -0.26 5.23
N PRO A 30 -12.09 -0.76 5.13
CA PRO A 30 -10.91 0.06 5.33
C PRO A 30 -10.78 1.11 4.21
N ILE A 31 -10.29 2.29 4.55
CA ILE A 31 -10.06 3.44 3.67
C ILE A 31 -8.64 3.96 3.91
N PHE A 32 -7.83 3.95 2.86
CA PHE A 32 -6.47 4.50 2.89
C PHE A 32 -6.04 4.90 1.48
N ARG A 33 -4.97 5.70 1.38
CA ARG A 33 -4.38 6.11 0.12
C ARG A 33 -2.88 5.91 0.19
N VAL A 34 -2.27 5.47 -0.92
CA VAL A 34 -0.81 5.34 -1.01
C VAL A 34 -0.32 6.23 -2.16
N PRO A 35 0.21 7.43 -1.85
CA PRO A 35 0.79 8.34 -2.84
C PRO A 35 2.00 7.73 -3.54
N ILE A 36 2.12 7.98 -4.84
CA ILE A 36 3.21 7.53 -5.69
C ILE A 36 4.05 8.74 -6.08
N TYR A 37 5.37 8.66 -5.87
CA TYR A 37 6.28 9.72 -6.28
C TYR A 37 6.29 9.83 -7.82
N PRO A 38 5.97 10.99 -8.42
CA PRO A 38 5.75 11.14 -9.87
C PRO A 38 6.87 10.64 -10.77
N ARG A 39 8.12 10.66 -10.30
CA ARG A 39 9.26 10.21 -11.10
C ARG A 39 9.26 8.70 -11.34
N LEU A 40 8.67 7.91 -10.44
CA LEU A 40 8.62 6.44 -10.53
C LEU A 40 7.84 5.94 -11.76
N ILE A 41 6.82 6.68 -12.17
CA ILE A 41 5.98 6.33 -13.32
C ILE A 41 6.51 6.91 -14.64
N SER A 42 7.65 7.62 -14.61
CA SER A 42 8.27 8.18 -15.81
C SER A 42 8.89 7.08 -16.66
N SER A 43 8.73 7.16 -17.99
CA SER A 43 9.41 6.27 -18.94
C SER A 43 10.94 6.42 -18.95
N GLU A 44 11.46 7.49 -18.35
CA GLU A 44 12.90 7.76 -18.21
C GLU A 44 13.55 6.99 -17.05
N VAL A 45 12.75 6.39 -16.17
CA VAL A 45 13.24 5.57 -15.05
C VAL A 45 13.17 4.11 -15.45
N SER A 46 14.18 3.32 -15.09
CA SER A 46 14.16 1.86 -15.23
C SER A 46 14.28 1.25 -13.84
N LEU A 47 13.27 0.48 -13.43
CA LEU A 47 13.23 -0.25 -12.17
C LEU A 47 13.36 -1.75 -12.44
N ASP A 48 13.88 -2.48 -11.46
CA ASP A 48 13.80 -3.95 -11.49
C ASP A 48 12.34 -4.37 -11.25
N PRO A 49 11.71 -5.11 -12.19
CA PRO A 49 10.32 -5.53 -12.05
C PRO A 49 10.07 -6.45 -10.83
N LYS A 50 11.12 -7.06 -10.27
CA LYS A 50 11.06 -7.94 -9.10
C LYS A 50 11.21 -7.21 -7.76
N LEU A 51 11.33 -5.88 -7.74
CA LEU A 51 11.47 -5.11 -6.50
C LEU A 51 10.34 -5.35 -5.49
N ALA A 52 9.08 -5.38 -5.95
CA ALA A 52 7.95 -5.63 -5.05
C ALA A 52 7.99 -7.05 -4.45
N ASP A 53 8.36 -8.06 -5.24
CA ASP A 53 8.54 -9.43 -4.76
C ASP A 53 9.66 -9.50 -3.71
N GLY A 54 10.76 -8.78 -3.94
CA GLY A 54 11.92 -8.72 -3.04
C GLY A 54 11.60 -8.21 -1.64
N VAL A 55 10.60 -7.34 -1.49
CA VAL A 55 10.20 -6.77 -0.18
C VAL A 55 8.98 -7.46 0.45
N PHE A 56 8.38 -8.46 -0.21
CA PHE A 56 7.13 -9.08 0.25
C PHE A 56 7.27 -9.80 1.60
N GLU A 57 8.38 -10.52 1.82
CA GLU A 57 8.62 -11.20 3.10
C GLU A 57 8.79 -10.22 4.26
N GLU A 58 9.47 -9.11 4.01
CA GLU A 58 9.65 -8.05 4.99
C GLU A 58 8.32 -7.37 5.31
N ALA A 59 7.49 -7.12 4.28
CA ALA A 59 6.13 -6.62 4.46
C ALA A 59 5.29 -7.56 5.36
N ALA A 60 5.44 -8.88 5.18
CA ALA A 60 4.76 -9.89 5.99
C ALA A 60 5.18 -9.88 7.46
N ARG A 61 6.48 -9.72 7.74
CA ARG A 61 7.00 -9.62 9.11
C ARG A 61 6.48 -8.36 9.79
N GLN A 62 6.60 -7.20 9.14
CA GLN A 62 6.11 -5.94 9.68
C GLN A 62 4.59 -5.93 9.86
N TRP A 63 3.85 -6.51 8.92
CA TRP A 63 2.40 -6.66 9.04
C TRP A 63 2.01 -7.49 10.28
N TYR A 64 2.70 -8.59 10.54
CA TYR A 64 2.37 -9.46 11.68
C TYR A 64 2.60 -8.75 13.02
N GLU A 65 3.64 -7.93 13.12
CA GLU A 65 3.89 -7.08 14.29
C GLU A 65 2.82 -5.98 14.44
N ASP A 66 2.51 -5.26 13.36
CA ASP A 66 1.49 -4.21 13.35
C ASP A 66 0.09 -4.77 13.66
N LEU A 67 -0.21 -6.00 13.20
CA LEU A 67 -1.48 -6.67 13.44
C LEU A 67 -1.71 -6.95 14.94
N LYS A 68 -0.65 -7.26 15.67
CA LYS A 68 -0.72 -7.44 17.12
C LYS A 68 -1.14 -6.16 17.83
N LEU A 69 -0.53 -5.03 17.46
CA LEU A 69 -0.87 -3.72 18.01
C LEU A 69 -2.32 -3.33 17.69
N TYR A 70 -2.81 -3.69 16.50
CA TYR A 70 -4.21 -3.54 16.14
C TYR A 70 -5.13 -4.38 17.04
N LEU A 71 -4.84 -5.67 17.22
CA LEU A 71 -5.64 -6.56 18.07
C LEU A 71 -5.74 -6.06 19.52
N ASP A 72 -4.64 -5.53 20.06
CA ASP A 72 -4.56 -4.99 21.42
C ASP A 72 -5.36 -3.68 21.60
N SER A 73 -5.61 -2.95 20.51
CA SER A 73 -6.35 -1.68 20.50
C SER A 73 -7.80 -1.78 20.02
N GLN A 74 -8.26 -2.95 19.57
CA GLN A 74 -9.62 -3.12 19.05
C GLN A 74 -10.66 -3.35 20.15
N ASP A 75 -11.65 -2.44 20.18
CA ASP A 75 -12.87 -2.57 21.01
C ASP A 75 -13.89 -3.56 20.40
N SER A 76 -13.86 -3.76 19.08
CA SER A 76 -14.80 -4.64 18.36
C SER A 76 -14.46 -6.11 18.60
N LYS A 77 -15.25 -6.79 19.44
CA LYS A 77 -15.08 -8.21 19.73
C LYS A 77 -15.13 -9.12 18.49
N PRO A 78 -16.09 -8.98 17.55
CA PRO A 78 -16.19 -9.91 16.42
C PRO A 78 -15.02 -9.83 15.44
N GLU A 79 -14.59 -8.62 15.07
CA GLU A 79 -13.47 -8.44 14.13
C GLU A 79 -12.14 -8.87 14.76
N ARG A 80 -11.96 -8.58 16.05
CA ARG A 80 -10.79 -9.02 16.80
C ARG A 80 -10.72 -10.55 16.89
N ASP A 81 -11.82 -11.21 17.25
CA ASP A 81 -11.87 -12.67 17.38
C ASP A 81 -11.60 -13.34 16.02
N TRP A 82 -12.22 -12.85 14.95
CA TRP A 82 -11.98 -13.36 13.59
C TRP A 82 -10.53 -13.14 13.15
N THR A 83 -9.97 -11.96 13.39
CA THR A 83 -8.59 -11.64 13.03
C THR A 83 -7.61 -12.54 13.79
N ASN A 84 -7.87 -12.74 15.08
CA ASN A 84 -7.05 -13.59 15.94
C ASN A 84 -7.05 -15.06 15.48
N GLU A 85 -8.23 -15.64 15.22
CA GLU A 85 -8.35 -17.03 14.78
C GLU A 85 -7.83 -17.25 13.34
N THR A 86 -8.03 -16.26 12.45
CA THR A 86 -7.65 -16.38 11.03
C THR A 86 -6.15 -16.19 10.83
N PHE A 87 -5.56 -15.16 11.45
CA PHE A 87 -4.20 -14.70 11.13
C PHE A 87 -3.20 -14.88 12.27
N TYR A 88 -3.59 -14.54 13.51
CA TYR A 88 -2.62 -14.40 14.60
C TYR A 88 -2.31 -15.74 15.29
N LYS A 89 -3.33 -16.50 15.69
CA LYS A 89 -3.20 -17.76 16.44
C LYS A 89 -2.40 -18.84 15.71
N LYS A 90 -2.45 -18.84 14.38
CA LYS A 90 -1.70 -19.78 13.53
C LYS A 90 -0.21 -19.45 13.43
N GLY A 91 0.19 -18.25 13.84
CA GLY A 91 1.53 -17.72 13.61
C GLY A 91 1.74 -17.25 12.17
N LEU A 92 2.81 -16.49 11.95
CA LEU A 92 3.27 -16.11 10.62
C LEU A 92 4.04 -17.28 9.98
N LYS A 93 3.54 -17.77 8.84
CA LYS A 93 4.24 -18.72 7.98
C LYS A 93 4.46 -18.10 6.61
N ILE A 94 5.71 -18.11 6.14
CA ILE A 94 6.09 -17.66 4.81
C ILE A 94 6.63 -18.86 4.04
N GLU A 95 6.07 -19.14 2.86
CA GLU A 95 6.52 -20.23 1.98
C GLU A 95 6.91 -19.67 0.61
N LYS A 96 8.02 -20.15 0.03
CA LYS A 96 8.43 -19.84 -1.35
C LYS A 96 8.25 -21.06 -2.23
N ARG A 97 7.60 -20.88 -3.38
CA ARG A 97 7.39 -21.90 -4.43
C ARG A 97 7.73 -21.30 -5.79
N GLY A 98 8.99 -21.45 -6.19
CA GLY A 98 9.51 -20.73 -7.36
C GLY A 98 9.52 -19.22 -7.09
N GLU A 99 8.87 -18.45 -7.96
CA GLU A 99 8.74 -17.00 -7.82
C GLU A 99 7.58 -16.56 -6.90
N VAL A 100 6.71 -17.51 -6.52
CA VAL A 100 5.56 -17.22 -5.66
C VAL A 100 5.98 -17.31 -4.19
N ILE A 101 5.75 -16.24 -3.45
CA ILE A 101 5.87 -16.13 -2.00
C ILE A 101 4.44 -16.08 -1.44
N SER A 102 4.15 -16.97 -0.50
CA SER A 102 2.84 -17.05 0.14
C SER A 102 2.93 -16.87 1.65
N ILE A 103 1.91 -16.21 2.21
CA ILE A 103 1.73 -15.97 3.64
C ILE A 103 0.57 -16.84 4.11
N ASN A 104 0.82 -17.69 5.11
CA ASN A 104 -0.15 -18.59 5.72
C ASN A 104 -0.92 -19.46 4.71
N ASN A 105 -0.32 -19.76 3.55
CA ASN A 105 -0.95 -20.44 2.43
C ASN A 105 -2.26 -19.78 1.96
N MET A 106 -2.35 -18.45 2.14
CA MET A 106 -3.55 -17.66 1.85
C MET A 106 -3.26 -16.52 0.88
N TRP A 107 -2.28 -15.68 1.18
CA TRP A 107 -1.94 -14.50 0.38
C TRP A 107 -0.67 -14.74 -0.40
N GLU A 108 -0.71 -14.50 -1.70
CA GLU A 108 0.43 -14.66 -2.61
C GLU A 108 0.83 -13.30 -3.19
N ASN A 109 2.11 -13.10 -3.46
CA ASN A 109 2.62 -11.92 -4.16
C ASN A 109 2.20 -11.95 -5.65
N MET A 110 1.16 -11.22 -6.01
CA MET A 110 0.77 -11.05 -7.40
C MET A 110 1.01 -9.61 -7.83
N THR A 111 1.92 -9.41 -8.80
CA THR A 111 2.25 -8.09 -9.32
C THR A 111 2.14 -8.00 -10.83
N THR A 112 1.79 -6.82 -11.32
CA THR A 112 1.98 -6.43 -12.74
C THR A 112 2.73 -5.12 -12.82
N ASN A 113 3.48 -4.93 -13.91
CA ASN A 113 4.41 -3.82 -14.06
C ASN A 113 4.20 -3.09 -15.39
N PHE A 114 4.48 -1.78 -15.37
CA PHE A 114 4.72 -0.99 -16.56
C PHE A 114 5.99 -1.45 -17.30
N GLY A 115 6.14 -1.02 -18.56
CA GLY A 115 7.34 -1.31 -19.37
C GLY A 115 8.64 -0.74 -18.78
N ASN A 116 8.54 0.21 -17.84
CA ASN A 116 9.68 0.80 -17.13
C ASN A 116 10.05 0.04 -15.83
N GLY A 117 9.33 -1.05 -15.51
CA GLY A 117 9.51 -1.87 -14.31
C GLY A 117 8.73 -1.41 -13.08
N PHE A 118 8.08 -0.23 -13.11
CA PHE A 118 7.21 0.22 -12.02
C PHE A 118 6.00 -0.72 -11.85
N VAL A 119 5.66 -1.07 -10.61
CA VAL A 119 4.58 -1.99 -10.29
C VAL A 119 3.27 -1.23 -10.32
N ASP A 120 2.42 -1.54 -11.28
CA ASP A 120 1.12 -0.91 -11.41
C ASP A 120 0.05 -1.56 -10.55
N THR A 121 0.27 -2.81 -10.14
CA THR A 121 -0.68 -3.59 -9.36
C THR A 121 0.05 -4.40 -8.30
N LEU A 122 -0.37 -4.26 -7.05
CA LEU A 122 0.02 -5.09 -5.91
C LEU A 122 -1.23 -5.83 -5.45
N SER A 123 -1.26 -7.15 -5.60
CA SER A 123 -2.42 -7.96 -5.27
C SER A 123 -2.03 -9.13 -4.38
N ILE A 124 -2.89 -9.43 -3.41
CA ILE A 124 -2.85 -10.67 -2.64
C ILE A 124 -4.07 -11.52 -3.03
N ASN A 125 -3.84 -12.71 -3.58
CA ASN A 125 -4.75 -13.62 -4.33
C ASN A 125 -6.28 -13.66 -3.96
N ARG A 126 -7.06 -14.06 -4.98
CA ARG A 126 -8.49 -14.01 -5.35
C ARG A 126 -9.60 -14.23 -4.33
N ASN A 127 -9.35 -14.81 -3.16
CA ASN A 127 -10.48 -15.18 -2.30
C ASN A 127 -10.80 -14.13 -1.23
N VAL A 128 -9.85 -13.25 -0.86
CA VAL A 128 -10.05 -12.26 0.24
C VAL A 128 -9.02 -11.11 0.30
N GLY A 129 -7.98 -11.09 -0.54
CA GLY A 129 -6.80 -10.27 -0.24
C GLY A 129 -6.88 -8.81 -0.72
N GLY A 130 -7.56 -8.56 -1.82
CA GLY A 130 -7.66 -7.22 -2.40
C GLY A 130 -6.39 -6.78 -3.14
N THR A 131 -6.52 -5.62 -3.76
CA THR A 131 -5.57 -5.13 -4.76
C THR A 131 -5.38 -3.63 -4.61
N LEU A 132 -4.12 -3.20 -4.71
CA LEU A 132 -3.74 -1.83 -5.02
C LEU A 132 -3.40 -1.74 -6.49
N PHE A 133 -3.93 -0.77 -7.21
CA PHE A 133 -3.68 -0.64 -8.65
C PHE A 133 -3.66 0.81 -9.12
N ILE A 134 -3.00 1.07 -10.24
CA ILE A 134 -3.10 2.33 -10.99
C ILE A 134 -3.46 2.02 -12.45
N ILE A 135 -4.43 2.75 -13.01
CA ILE A 135 -4.94 2.46 -14.36
C ILE A 135 -3.96 3.02 -15.41
N ILE A 136 -3.28 2.12 -16.12
CA ILE A 136 -2.28 2.39 -17.18
C ILE A 136 -2.75 3.44 -18.19
N GLU A 137 -3.98 3.29 -18.71
CA GLU A 137 -4.51 4.12 -19.79
C GLU A 137 -5.03 5.50 -19.32
N LYS A 138 -5.15 5.67 -18.01
CA LYS A 138 -5.75 6.85 -17.37
C LYS A 138 -5.01 7.21 -16.11
N ILE A 139 -3.67 7.24 -16.16
CA ILE A 139 -2.87 7.80 -15.08
C ILE A 139 -3.23 9.29 -14.96
N ARG A 140 -4.27 9.55 -14.19
CA ARG A 140 -4.81 10.87 -13.93
C ARG A 140 -4.44 11.21 -12.51
N PRO A 141 -3.91 12.41 -12.29
CA PRO A 141 -3.74 12.89 -10.94
C PRO A 141 -5.06 12.86 -10.19
N GLN A 142 -4.99 12.39 -8.95
CA GLN A 142 -6.08 12.39 -8.00
C GLN A 142 -5.79 13.40 -6.90
N TYR A 143 -6.83 13.81 -6.18
CA TYR A 143 -6.67 14.59 -4.97
C TYR A 143 -6.01 13.74 -3.88
N ILE A 144 -4.88 14.20 -3.35
CA ILE A 144 -4.15 13.58 -2.24
C ILE A 144 -4.07 14.61 -1.13
N GLY A 145 -4.68 14.33 0.01
CA GLY A 145 -4.73 15.29 1.11
C GLY A 145 -5.21 14.68 2.42
N LYS A 146 -5.29 15.52 3.44
CA LYS A 146 -5.90 15.14 4.72
C LYS A 146 -7.39 14.80 4.56
N PRO A 147 -7.94 13.87 5.36
CA PRO A 147 -7.28 13.10 6.43
C PRO A 147 -6.56 11.82 5.95
N GLU A 148 -6.66 11.48 4.67
CA GLU A 148 -6.15 10.19 4.14
C GLU A 148 -4.62 10.12 4.05
N VAL A 149 -3.97 11.28 3.91
CA VAL A 149 -2.51 11.42 3.85
C VAL A 149 -2.07 12.56 4.76
N LEU A 150 -1.13 12.28 5.66
CA LEU A 150 -0.66 13.20 6.70
C LEU A 150 0.73 13.75 6.40
N PHE A 151 1.01 14.06 5.14
CA PHE A 151 2.26 14.71 4.74
C PHE A 151 2.37 16.14 5.32
N SER A 152 3.62 16.60 5.45
CA SER A 152 3.88 18.03 5.57
C SER A 152 3.58 18.73 4.25
N LYS A 153 3.42 20.05 4.31
CA LYS A 153 3.24 20.90 3.11
C LYS A 153 4.36 20.70 2.09
N GLU A 154 5.60 20.62 2.57
CA GLU A 154 6.78 20.42 1.73
C GLU A 154 6.71 19.07 1.02
N LYS A 155 6.29 18.01 1.73
CA LYS A 155 6.19 16.67 1.15
C LYS A 155 5.02 16.55 0.15
N PHE A 156 3.89 17.22 0.38
CA PHE A 156 2.82 17.29 -0.63
C PHE A 156 3.31 17.85 -1.97
N ARG A 157 4.19 18.86 -1.94
CA ARG A 157 4.77 19.43 -3.16
C ARG A 157 5.64 18.44 -3.93
N LEU A 158 6.35 17.56 -3.22
CA LEU A 158 7.18 16.51 -3.84
C LEU A 158 6.34 15.47 -4.58
N TYR A 159 5.08 15.28 -4.18
CA TYR A 159 4.16 14.29 -4.75
C TYR A 159 3.20 14.88 -5.79
N LYS A 160 3.35 16.17 -6.12
CA LYS A 160 2.52 16.86 -7.12
C LYS A 160 2.78 16.31 -8.52
N GLY A 161 1.72 16.02 -9.27
CA GLY A 161 1.83 15.59 -10.67
C GLY A 161 2.47 16.66 -11.57
N LYS A 162 3.20 16.24 -12.60
CA LYS A 162 4.02 17.13 -13.46
C LYS A 162 3.21 18.21 -14.21
N ASP A 163 1.92 17.97 -14.47
CA ASP A 163 1.08 18.82 -15.33
C ASP A 163 -0.06 19.52 -14.56
N ILE A 164 0.18 19.90 -13.30
CA ILE A 164 -0.86 20.45 -12.43
C ILE A 164 -0.38 21.74 -11.78
N ASP A 165 -1.26 22.73 -11.70
CA ASP A 165 -0.93 24.04 -11.12
C ASP A 165 -1.66 24.35 -9.82
N TRP A 166 -2.13 23.33 -9.10
CA TRP A 166 -2.79 23.49 -7.81
C TRP A 166 -1.84 23.11 -6.66
N ASP A 167 -1.58 24.06 -5.76
CA ASP A 167 -0.82 23.85 -4.52
C ASP A 167 -1.72 24.31 -3.36
N PHE A 168 -2.02 23.39 -2.45
CA PHE A 168 -2.74 23.68 -1.21
C PHE A 168 -1.83 23.33 -0.03
N ASP A 169 -2.07 23.94 1.13
CA ASP A 169 -1.21 23.75 2.30
C ASP A 169 -1.23 22.31 2.86
N ASP A 170 -2.31 21.57 2.62
CA ASP A 170 -2.59 20.25 3.19
C ASP A 170 -3.02 19.20 2.15
N SER A 171 -2.81 19.52 0.86
CA SER A 171 -3.16 18.63 -0.24
C SER A 171 -2.44 18.98 -1.53
N THR A 172 -2.40 18.01 -2.44
CA THR A 172 -1.88 18.16 -3.81
C THR A 172 -2.73 17.34 -4.76
N ALA A 173 -2.63 17.63 -6.05
CA ALA A 173 -3.06 16.68 -7.06
C ALA A 173 -1.84 15.83 -7.46
N GLY A 174 -1.93 14.52 -7.30
CA GLY A 174 -0.80 13.61 -7.48
C GLY A 174 -1.25 12.22 -7.87
N TYR A 175 -0.31 11.28 -7.94
CA TYR A 175 -0.62 9.90 -8.28
C TYR A 175 -0.76 9.08 -7.00
N SER A 176 -1.70 8.14 -6.96
CA SER A 176 -1.86 7.20 -5.86
C SER A 176 -2.39 5.87 -6.38
N TYR A 177 -2.10 4.80 -5.65
CA TYR A 177 -2.81 3.54 -5.88
C TYR A 177 -4.29 3.67 -5.49
N ASP A 178 -5.17 3.20 -6.36
CA ASP A 178 -6.56 2.89 -6.06
C ASP A 178 -6.67 1.53 -5.38
N ARG A 179 -7.80 1.29 -4.73
CA ARG A 179 -8.07 0.08 -3.94
C ARG A 179 -9.21 -0.70 -4.57
N HIS A 180 -9.06 -2.02 -4.65
CA HIS A 180 -10.12 -2.91 -5.10
C HIS A 180 -10.22 -4.15 -4.21
N ASN A 181 -11.45 -4.51 -3.81
CA ASN A 181 -11.77 -5.71 -3.02
C ASN A 181 -10.95 -5.88 -1.73
N ILE A 182 -10.68 -4.78 -1.01
CA ILE A 182 -10.03 -4.82 0.30
C ILE A 182 -11.12 -4.79 1.38
N ASP A 183 -11.50 -5.97 1.87
CA ASP A 183 -12.73 -6.15 2.65
C ASP A 183 -12.53 -6.17 4.17
N ASN A 184 -11.27 -6.14 4.64
CA ASN A 184 -10.93 -6.24 6.04
C ASN A 184 -9.65 -5.46 6.37
N TYR A 185 -9.53 -5.03 7.62
CA TYR A 185 -8.38 -4.26 8.08
C TYR A 185 -7.04 -5.01 7.95
N PRO A 186 -6.93 -6.32 8.28
CA PRO A 186 -5.66 -7.05 8.10
C PRO A 186 -5.12 -7.03 6.67
N GLY A 187 -5.99 -7.18 5.66
CA GLY A 187 -5.61 -7.10 4.25
C GLY A 187 -5.18 -5.69 3.84
N ALA A 188 -5.90 -4.67 4.30
CA ALA A 188 -5.52 -3.27 4.09
C ALA A 188 -4.15 -2.95 4.71
N LEU A 189 -3.92 -3.42 5.93
CA LEU A 189 -2.66 -3.24 6.66
C LEU A 189 -1.49 -3.86 5.90
N PHE A 190 -1.67 -5.09 5.40
CA PHE A 190 -0.65 -5.78 4.63
C PHE A 190 -0.34 -5.04 3.32
N LEU A 191 -1.36 -4.74 2.51
CA LEU A 191 -1.20 -4.06 1.22
C LEU A 191 -0.57 -2.69 1.36
N ARG A 192 -0.97 -1.90 2.37
CA ARG A 192 -0.34 -0.61 2.66
C ARG A 192 1.14 -0.78 2.99
N ASN A 193 1.49 -1.71 3.88
CA ASN A 193 2.88 -1.93 4.29
C ASN A 193 3.74 -2.41 3.12
N TRP A 194 3.22 -3.32 2.29
CA TRP A 194 3.90 -3.79 1.09
C TRP A 194 4.14 -2.66 0.09
N ALA A 195 3.12 -1.83 -0.17
CA ALA A 195 3.25 -0.68 -1.06
C ALA A 195 4.26 0.36 -0.55
N ILE A 196 4.27 0.65 0.76
CA ILE A 196 5.26 1.57 1.37
C ILE A 196 6.68 1.04 1.15
N LEU A 197 6.94 -0.23 1.47
CA LEU A 197 8.26 -0.82 1.32
C LEU A 197 8.70 -0.83 -0.15
N TYR A 198 7.79 -1.24 -1.05
CA TYR A 198 8.06 -1.22 -2.48
C TYR A 198 8.39 0.18 -2.99
N LEU A 199 7.55 1.18 -2.71
CA LEU A 199 7.74 2.54 -3.20
C LEU A 199 9.02 3.15 -2.63
N ASN A 200 9.33 2.92 -1.35
CA ASN A 200 10.56 3.39 -0.74
C ASN A 200 11.79 2.76 -1.39
N GLU A 201 11.73 1.46 -1.68
CA GLU A 201 12.83 0.77 -2.35
C GLU A 201 12.97 1.25 -3.80
N ALA A 202 11.87 1.44 -4.50
CA ALA A 202 11.87 2.00 -5.85
C ALA A 202 12.46 3.42 -5.87
N ILE A 203 12.13 4.28 -4.89
CA ILE A 203 12.67 5.65 -4.76
C ILE A 203 14.19 5.63 -4.58
N LYS A 204 14.71 4.75 -3.71
CA LYS A 204 16.17 4.59 -3.51
C LYS A 204 16.90 4.13 -4.77
N ASN A 205 16.22 3.40 -5.65
CA ASN A 205 16.77 2.90 -6.91
C ASN A 205 16.69 3.90 -8.07
N ILE A 206 16.05 5.07 -7.89
CA ILE A 206 16.10 6.13 -8.89
C ILE A 206 17.46 6.83 -8.78
N LYS A 207 18.28 6.78 -9.83
CA LYS A 207 19.52 7.58 -9.88
C LYS A 207 19.21 9.07 -9.70
N PRO A 208 19.99 9.84 -8.92
CA PRO A 208 19.91 11.29 -8.91
C PRO A 208 20.02 11.79 -10.36
N ALA A 209 19.15 12.73 -10.73
CA ALA A 209 19.34 13.48 -11.97
C ALA A 209 20.54 14.43 -11.81
#